data_AF-A0A968FUJ0-F1
#
_entry.id   AF-A0A968FUJ0-F1
#
_cell.length_a   1.000
_cell.length_b   1.000
_cell.length_c   1.000
_cell.angle_alpha   90.00
_cell.angle_beta   90.00
_cell.angle_gamma   90.00
#
_symmetry.space_group_name_H-M   'P 1'
#
loop_
_entity.id
_entity.type
_entity.pdbx_description
1 polymer ?
#
loop_
_entity_poly.entity_id
_entity_poly.type
_entity_poly.pdbx_seq_one_letter_code
_entity_poly.pdbx_strand_id
1 'polypeptide(L)'
;MGFRYDEAIGVLEFDSWWAKVYRKPGYPALFIDQAYDDDRGQTSLIPEWVNHHGDECFHHIAILVEEIEAAIQSLQSRGFQTAGPIVGERGSDLRQVFTEPEMKNGRVYTVLELIERHNGYPGFLPPQADGLMESTRR
;
A
#
# COMPACT_ATOMS: atom_id res chain seq x y z
N MET A 1 -4.59 11.65 -19.34
CA MET A 1 -4.46 12.20 -17.97
C MET A 1 -3.06 12.70 -17.59
N GLY A 2 -2.00 12.43 -18.37
CA GLY A 2 -0.66 13.04 -18.16
C GLY A 2 0.25 12.29 -17.18
N PHE A 3 -0.22 11.19 -16.60
CA PHE A 3 0.62 10.23 -15.90
C PHE A 3 1.53 9.49 -16.88
N ARG A 4 2.75 9.19 -16.45
CA ARG A 4 3.76 8.42 -17.20
C ARG A 4 4.25 7.27 -16.36
N TYR A 5 4.50 6.14 -17.01
CA TYR A 5 5.13 5.00 -16.38
C TYR A 5 6.52 5.38 -15.83
N ASP A 6 6.83 4.93 -14.63
CA ASP A 6 8.11 5.16 -13.97
C ASP A 6 9.13 4.11 -14.44
N GLU A 7 9.79 4.41 -15.56
CA GLU A 7 10.86 3.58 -16.14
C GLU A 7 12.05 3.37 -15.20
N ALA A 8 12.27 4.26 -14.23
CA ALA A 8 13.40 4.16 -13.31
C ALA A 8 13.16 3.08 -12.24
N ILE A 9 11.91 2.91 -11.80
CA ILE A 9 11.51 1.82 -10.90
C ILE A 9 11.27 0.52 -11.68
N GLY A 10 10.69 0.61 -12.87
CA GLY A 10 10.34 -0.56 -13.65
C GLY A 10 9.12 -1.30 -13.08
N VAL A 11 9.03 -2.59 -13.40
CA VAL A 11 8.03 -3.49 -12.81
C VAL A 11 8.56 -3.99 -11.47
N LEU A 12 7.77 -3.83 -10.42
CA LEU A 12 8.03 -4.43 -9.11
C LEU A 12 7.45 -5.83 -9.13
N GLU A 13 8.31 -6.85 -9.03
CA GLU A 13 7.88 -8.25 -9.02
C GLU A 13 7.93 -8.82 -7.60
N PHE A 14 6.87 -9.52 -7.23
CA PHE A 14 6.74 -10.29 -5.99
C PHE A 14 6.46 -11.76 -6.35
N ASP A 15 6.32 -12.60 -5.33
CA ASP A 15 6.11 -14.04 -5.52
C ASP A 15 4.85 -14.35 -6.32
N SER A 16 3.72 -13.72 -5.97
CA SER A 16 2.40 -14.00 -6.54
C SER A 16 1.73 -12.84 -7.26
N TRP A 17 2.38 -11.68 -7.32
CA TRP A 17 1.85 -10.49 -7.97
C TRP A 17 2.98 -9.55 -8.42
N TRP A 18 2.62 -8.53 -9.17
CA TRP A 18 3.54 -7.49 -9.64
C TRP A 18 2.85 -6.14 -9.62
N ALA A 19 3.62 -5.05 -9.68
CA ALA A 19 3.09 -3.70 -9.78
C ALA A 19 3.85 -2.80 -10.74
N LYS A 20 3.13 -1.81 -11.26
CA LYS A 20 3.69 -0.68 -12.03
C LYS A 20 3.35 0.62 -11.35
N VAL A 21 4.30 1.55 -11.44
CA VAL A 21 4.17 2.90 -10.90
C VAL A 21 3.96 3.88 -12.04
N TYR A 22 3.01 4.79 -11.88
CA TYR A 22 2.81 5.92 -12.77
C TYR A 22 2.87 7.24 -12.02
N ARG A 23 3.54 8.23 -12.58
CA ARG A 23 3.75 9.54 -11.95
C ARG A 23 3.34 10.69 -12.83
N LYS A 24 2.92 11.76 -12.18
CA LYS A 24 2.71 13.09 -12.77
C LYS A 24 3.20 14.13 -11.76
N PRO A 25 4.07 15.09 -12.15
CA PRO A 25 4.54 16.13 -11.23
C PRO A 25 3.38 16.89 -10.57
N GLY A 26 3.42 17.02 -9.25
CA GLY A 26 2.38 17.68 -8.46
C GLY A 26 1.16 16.81 -8.12
N TYR A 27 1.18 15.51 -8.43
CA TYR A 27 0.10 14.57 -8.13
C TYR A 27 0.63 13.36 -7.35
N PRO A 28 -0.24 12.66 -6.59
CA PRO A 28 0.09 11.37 -6.00
C PRO A 28 0.53 10.39 -7.08
N ALA A 29 1.47 9.50 -6.74
CA ALA A 29 1.83 8.41 -7.62
C ALA A 29 0.73 7.34 -7.63
N LEU A 30 0.55 6.69 -8.78
CA LEU A 30 -0.37 5.56 -8.93
C LEU A 30 0.44 4.28 -8.86
N PHE A 31 0.17 3.46 -7.84
CA PHE A 31 0.69 2.11 -7.72
C PHE A 31 -0.41 1.17 -8.18
N ILE A 32 -0.17 0.44 -9.27
CA ILE A 32 -1.16 -0.47 -9.87
C ILE A 32 -0.61 -1.88 -9.76
N ASP A 33 -1.22 -2.69 -8.90
CA ASP A 33 -0.88 -4.09 -8.68
C ASP A 33 -1.78 -5.04 -9.49
N GLN A 34 -1.22 -6.20 -9.82
CA GLN A 34 -1.91 -7.29 -10.51
C GLN A 34 -1.33 -8.63 -10.04
N ALA A 35 -2.18 -9.64 -9.85
CA ALA A 35 -1.70 -11.02 -9.73
C ALA A 35 -1.09 -11.50 -11.06
N TYR A 36 -0.23 -12.51 -11.01
CA TYR A 36 0.14 -13.22 -12.24
C TYR A 36 -1.05 -14.02 -12.77
N ASP A 37 -1.14 -14.18 -14.09
CA ASP A 37 -2.20 -14.97 -14.75
C ASP A 37 -1.95 -16.49 -14.68
N ASP A 38 -0.76 -16.90 -14.24
CA ASP A 38 -0.35 -18.30 -14.11
C ASP A 38 -0.45 -18.81 -12.67
N ASP A 39 0.08 -20.01 -12.42
CA ASP A 39 0.04 -20.67 -11.11
C ASP A 39 0.66 -19.84 -9.98
N ARG A 40 1.56 -18.89 -10.28
CA ARG A 40 2.15 -17.99 -9.29
C ARG A 40 1.10 -17.11 -8.65
N GLY A 41 0.10 -16.67 -9.43
CA GLY A 41 -0.93 -15.75 -8.99
C GLY A 41 -1.98 -16.34 -8.06
N GLN A 42 -2.07 -17.67 -7.97
CA GLN A 42 -3.14 -18.35 -7.22
C GLN A 42 -3.14 -18.05 -5.72
N THR A 43 -2.01 -17.63 -5.15
CA THR A 43 -1.89 -17.29 -3.72
C THR A 43 -2.10 -15.79 -3.45
N SER A 44 -2.22 -14.97 -4.48
CA SER A 44 -2.44 -13.52 -4.37
C SER A 44 -3.85 -13.23 -3.86
N LEU A 45 -3.95 -12.18 -3.03
CA LEU A 45 -5.23 -11.66 -2.52
C LEU A 45 -5.99 -10.82 -3.55
N ILE A 46 -5.28 -10.26 -4.52
CA ILE A 46 -5.81 -9.27 -5.46
C ILE A 46 -7.02 -9.82 -6.25
N PRO A 47 -6.99 -11.05 -6.81
CA PRO A 47 -8.13 -11.55 -7.57
C PRO A 47 -9.38 -11.75 -6.70
N GLU A 48 -9.23 -12.22 -5.45
CA GLU A 48 -10.36 -12.37 -4.54
C GLU A 48 -10.99 -11.01 -4.21
N TRP A 49 -10.15 -10.01 -3.91
CA TRP A 49 -10.62 -8.66 -3.62
C TRP A 49 -11.36 -8.04 -4.81
N VAL A 50 -10.78 -8.09 -6.02
CA VAL A 50 -11.38 -7.56 -7.25
C VAL A 50 -12.70 -8.27 -7.57
N ASN A 51 -12.76 -9.60 -7.41
CA ASN A 51 -14.00 -10.35 -7.63
C ASN A 51 -15.13 -9.95 -6.67
N HIS A 52 -14.80 -9.52 -5.43
CA HIS A 52 -15.80 -9.15 -4.44
C HIS A 52 -16.18 -7.66 -4.50
N HIS A 53 -15.22 -6.78 -4.77
CA HIS A 53 -15.38 -5.33 -4.64
C HIS A 53 -15.40 -4.59 -5.99
N GLY A 54 -14.98 -5.24 -7.07
CA GLY A 54 -14.77 -4.63 -8.39
C GLY A 54 -13.44 -3.87 -8.48
N ASP A 55 -13.15 -3.33 -9.66
CA ASP A 55 -11.93 -2.57 -9.98
C ASP A 55 -12.20 -1.06 -10.17
N GLU A 56 -13.41 -0.60 -9.89
CA GLU A 56 -13.82 0.81 -10.01
C GLU A 56 -13.48 1.67 -8.76
N CYS A 57 -12.94 1.06 -7.71
CA CYS A 57 -12.58 1.74 -6.46
C CYS A 57 -11.15 1.45 -6.01
N PHE A 58 -10.57 2.37 -5.24
CA PHE A 58 -9.21 2.20 -4.72
C PHE A 58 -9.20 1.21 -3.55
N HIS A 59 -8.25 0.29 -3.56
CA HIS A 59 -7.99 -0.57 -2.40
C HIS A 59 -7.52 0.26 -1.18
N HIS A 60 -6.64 1.24 -1.38
CA HIS A 60 -6.25 2.19 -0.35
C HIS A 60 -5.69 3.49 -0.92
N ILE A 61 -5.50 4.46 -0.04
CA ILE A 61 -4.77 5.70 -0.29
C ILE A 61 -3.64 5.80 0.74
N ALA A 62 -2.45 6.17 0.27
CA ALA A 62 -1.30 6.45 1.10
C ALA A 62 -1.17 7.94 1.42
N ILE A 63 -1.23 8.28 2.71
CA ILE A 63 -1.06 9.64 3.22
C ILE A 63 0.40 9.83 3.64
N LEU A 64 1.07 10.80 3.01
CA LEU A 64 2.37 11.26 3.44
C LEU A 64 2.25 12.02 4.77
N VAL A 65 2.99 11.58 5.77
CA VAL A 65 3.07 12.20 7.09
C VAL A 65 4.50 12.60 7.42
N GLU A 66 4.67 13.60 8.28
CA GLU A 66 5.99 14.11 8.69
C GLU A 66 6.63 13.24 9.79
N GLU A 67 5.83 12.79 10.76
CA GLU A 67 6.27 11.90 11.85
C GLU A 67 5.17 10.87 12.12
N ILE A 68 5.42 9.63 11.73
CA ILE A 68 4.43 8.56 11.65
C ILE A 68 3.94 8.16 13.04
N GLU A 69 4.78 8.17 14.08
CA GLU A 69 4.36 7.89 15.45
C GLU A 69 3.37 8.95 15.95
N ALA A 70 3.64 10.23 15.72
CA ALA A 70 2.71 11.30 16.09
C ALA A 70 1.38 11.20 15.32
N ALA A 71 1.43 10.85 14.02
CA ALA A 71 0.23 10.65 13.21
C ALA A 71 -0.62 9.47 13.72
N ILE A 72 0.01 8.34 14.06
CA ILE A 72 -0.66 7.18 14.67
C ILE A 72 -1.32 7.57 15.99
N GLN A 73 -0.61 8.28 16.89
CA GLN A 73 -1.17 8.73 18.17
C GLN A 73 -2.41 9.62 17.94
N SER A 74 -2.35 10.54 16.97
CA SER A 74 -3.49 11.37 16.62
C SER A 74 -4.68 10.54 16.12
N LEU A 75 -4.46 9.51 15.29
CA LEU A 75 -5.52 8.62 14.82
C LEU A 75 -6.12 7.78 15.96
N GLN A 76 -5.27 7.21 16.82
CA GLN A 76 -5.69 6.42 17.98
C GLN A 76 -6.52 7.24 18.97
N SER A 77 -6.17 8.51 19.20
CA SER A 77 -6.98 9.41 20.03
C SER A 77 -8.40 9.64 19.50
N ARG A 78 -8.64 9.32 18.21
CA ARG A 78 -9.94 9.43 17.53
C ARG A 78 -10.62 8.07 17.31
N GLY A 79 -10.06 7.01 17.89
CA GLY A 79 -10.63 5.65 17.86
C GLY A 79 -10.16 4.77 16.69
N PHE A 80 -9.25 5.24 15.84
CA PHE A 80 -8.70 4.43 14.75
C PHE A 80 -7.51 3.60 15.24
N GLN A 81 -7.45 2.33 14.86
CA GLN A 81 -6.33 1.43 15.19
C GLN A 81 -5.47 1.14 13.96
N THR A 82 -4.27 0.63 14.19
CA THR A 82 -3.35 0.16 13.14
C THR A 82 -3.42 -1.36 13.03
N ALA A 83 -3.36 -1.90 11.82
CA ALA A 83 -3.38 -3.35 11.56
C ALA A 83 -2.10 -4.06 12.03
N GLY A 84 -1.02 -3.31 12.25
CA GLY A 84 0.27 -3.85 12.69
C GLY A 84 1.23 -2.76 13.17
N PRO A 85 2.49 -3.14 13.45
CA PRO A 85 3.54 -2.17 13.76
C PRO A 85 3.94 -1.39 12.50
N ILE A 86 4.70 -0.31 12.70
CA ILE A 86 5.35 0.40 11.60
C ILE A 86 6.38 -0.54 10.94
N VAL A 87 6.30 -0.68 9.62
CA VAL A 87 7.30 -1.35 8.80
C VAL A 87 8.34 -0.34 8.35
N GLY A 88 9.62 -0.68 8.51
CA GLY A 88 10.76 0.23 8.34
C GLY A 88 11.26 0.80 9.67
N GLU A 89 12.59 0.87 9.80
CA GLU A 89 13.24 1.37 11.01
C GLU A 89 13.19 2.90 11.09
N ARG A 90 13.34 3.47 12.30
CA ARG A 90 13.39 4.92 12.45
C ARG A 90 14.59 5.49 11.67
N GLY A 91 14.32 6.45 10.80
CA GLY A 91 15.34 7.06 9.93
C GLY A 91 15.63 6.29 8.64
N SER A 92 14.95 5.17 8.38
CA SER A 92 14.97 4.53 7.05
C SER A 92 14.35 5.45 5.99
N ASP A 93 14.63 5.15 4.72
CA ASP A 93 14.14 5.91 3.57
C ASP A 93 12.61 5.92 3.44
N LEU A 94 11.96 4.85 3.91
CA LEU A 94 10.51 4.68 3.92
C LEU A 94 10.08 3.94 5.18
N ARG A 95 9.04 4.46 5.82
CA ARG A 95 8.32 3.84 6.94
C ARG A 95 6.83 3.86 6.65
N GLN A 96 6.13 2.78 6.95
CA GLN A 96 4.75 2.58 6.54
C GLN A 96 3.93 1.87 7.63
N VAL A 97 2.65 2.20 7.73
CA VAL A 97 1.69 1.44 8.54
C VAL A 97 0.29 1.57 7.94
N PHE A 98 -0.48 0.48 7.99
CA PHE A 98 -1.90 0.51 7.65
C PHE A 98 -2.77 0.67 8.90
N THR A 99 -3.91 1.35 8.73
CA THR A 99 -5.01 1.25 9.69
C THR A 99 -5.62 -0.14 9.68
N GLU A 100 -6.39 -0.48 10.72
CA GLU A 100 -7.36 -1.58 10.59
C GLU A 100 -8.27 -1.36 9.36
N PRO A 101 -8.67 -2.44 8.68
CA PRO A 101 -9.48 -2.34 7.48
C PRO A 101 -10.92 -1.92 7.78
N GLU A 102 -11.49 -1.15 6.86
CA GLU A 102 -12.94 -1.07 6.73
C GLU A 102 -13.48 -2.43 6.27
N MET A 103 -14.53 -2.91 6.95
CA MET A 103 -15.20 -4.15 6.60
C MET A 103 -16.48 -3.86 5.81
N LYS A 104 -16.62 -4.47 4.63
CA LYS A 104 -17.82 -4.40 3.79
C LYS A 104 -18.32 -5.79 3.51
N ASN A 105 -19.57 -6.08 3.89
CA ASN A 105 -20.19 -7.41 3.73
C ASN A 105 -19.38 -8.56 4.35
N GLY A 106 -18.68 -8.31 5.46
CA GLY A 106 -17.84 -9.31 6.13
C GLY A 106 -16.51 -9.59 5.44
N ARG A 107 -16.10 -8.76 4.48
CA ARG A 107 -14.80 -8.82 3.79
C ARG A 107 -14.03 -7.52 4.00
N VAL A 108 -12.70 -7.63 4.02
CA VAL A 108 -11.81 -6.46 4.05
C VAL A 108 -11.98 -5.66 2.77
N TYR A 109 -12.33 -4.39 2.92
CA TYR A 109 -12.63 -3.52 1.79
C TYR A 109 -11.49 -2.53 1.52
N THR A 110 -11.27 -1.59 2.42
CA THR A 110 -10.23 -0.56 2.23
C THR A 110 -9.44 -0.34 3.50
N VAL A 111 -8.16 -0.01 3.34
CA VAL A 111 -7.30 0.47 4.44
C VAL A 111 -6.85 1.89 4.15
N LEU A 112 -6.41 2.59 5.18
CA LEU A 112 -5.65 3.82 5.03
C LEU A 112 -4.18 3.51 5.33
N GLU A 113 -3.28 3.97 4.47
CA GLU A 113 -1.84 3.85 4.71
C GLU A 113 -1.27 5.18 5.16
N LEU A 114 -0.44 5.17 6.19
CA LEU A 114 0.43 6.29 6.53
C LEU A 114 1.84 5.98 6.07
N ILE A 115 2.46 6.93 5.39
CA ILE A 115 3.82 6.80 4.89
C ILE A 115 4.68 7.97 5.34
N GLU A 116 5.87 7.69 5.85
CA GLU A 116 6.91 8.67 6.16
C GLU A 116 8.11 8.40 5.24
N ARG A 117 8.59 9.45 4.57
CA ARG A 117 9.67 9.35 3.58
C ARG A 117 10.84 10.22 3.98
N HIS A 118 12.03 9.66 3.87
CA HIS A 118 13.29 10.37 4.11
C HIS A 118 14.19 10.37 2.88
N ASN A 119 15.22 11.22 2.91
CA ASN A 119 16.31 11.24 1.93
C ASN A 119 15.85 11.40 0.46
N GLY A 120 14.65 11.95 0.23
CA GLY A 120 14.07 12.09 -1.10
C GLY A 120 13.64 10.77 -1.76
N TYR A 121 13.50 9.69 -0.98
CA TYR A 121 13.21 8.36 -1.49
C TYR A 121 11.82 8.27 -2.16
N PRO A 122 11.75 7.96 -3.47
CA PRO A 122 10.50 7.94 -4.21
C PRO A 122 9.86 6.54 -4.31
N GLY A 123 10.54 5.47 -3.85
CA GLY A 123 10.11 4.08 -4.04
C GLY A 123 8.93 3.66 -3.16
N PHE A 124 8.48 2.42 -3.27
CA PHE A 124 7.25 1.94 -2.61
C PHE A 124 7.47 0.85 -1.57
N LEU A 125 8.71 0.38 -1.44
CA LEU A 125 9.02 -0.77 -0.62
C LEU A 125 10.19 -0.43 0.29
N PRO A 126 10.06 -0.57 1.63
CA PRO A 126 11.20 -0.97 2.42
C PRO A 126 11.64 -2.37 1.93
N PRO A 127 12.88 -2.81 2.22
CA PRO A 127 13.33 -4.19 1.94
C PRO A 127 12.48 -5.32 2.60
N GLN A 128 11.33 -5.03 3.20
CA GLN A 128 10.50 -5.88 4.07
C GLN A 128 9.02 -5.93 3.64
N ALA A 129 8.69 -5.53 2.40
CA ALA A 129 7.34 -5.15 1.98
C ALA A 129 6.30 -6.27 1.76
N ASP A 130 6.69 -7.55 1.72
CA ASP A 130 5.73 -8.66 1.50
C ASP A 130 4.65 -8.75 2.61
N GLY A 131 5.00 -8.34 3.84
CA GLY A 131 4.05 -8.37 4.97
C GLY A 131 2.96 -7.30 4.91
N LEU A 132 3.12 -6.27 4.08
CA LEU A 132 2.23 -5.11 4.08
C LEU A 132 0.85 -5.49 3.49
N MET A 133 0.82 -6.12 2.32
CA MET A 133 -0.44 -6.56 1.68
C MET A 133 -1.09 -7.70 2.48
N GLU A 134 -0.30 -8.56 3.13
CA GLU A 134 -0.80 -9.63 3.99
C GLU A 134 -1.46 -9.11 5.27
N SER A 135 -1.07 -7.93 5.76
CA SER A 135 -1.67 -7.31 6.94
C SER A 135 -3.14 -6.92 6.76
N THR A 136 -3.65 -6.94 5.51
CA THR A 136 -5.06 -6.69 5.19
C THR A 136 -5.86 -7.99 5.02
N ARG A 137 -5.32 -9.16 5.37
CA ARG A 137 -6.06 -10.44 5.26
C ARG A 137 -7.19 -10.63 6.27
N ARG A 138 -7.22 -9.89 7.39
CA ARG A 138 -8.13 -10.18 8.52
C ARG A 138 -8.65 -8.92 9.18
#